data_AF-A0A842XBD9-F1
#
_entry.id   AF-A0A842XBD9-F1
#
_cell.length_a   1.000
_cell.length_b   1.000
_cell.length_c   1.000
_cell.angle_alpha   90.00
_cell.angle_beta   90.00
_cell.angle_gamma   90.00
#
_symmetry.space_group_name_H-M   'P 1'
#
loop_
_entity.id
_entity.type
_entity.pdbx_description
1 polymer ?
#
loop_
_entity_poly.entity_id
_entity_poly.type
_entity_poly.pdbx_seq_one_letter_code
_entity_poly.pdbx_strand_id
1 'polypeptide(L)'
;MGGVEGVLHKLVLAAATLLGVGYVVVDIPIVVLLGHQFLQIPIDSAQHIGKLAGITLFLMASVLLMILGCFFIIGGLQFYRGGAHQGVVFLGSLLASFYLLCLGLGSLLIVSQLDLSVMLLIISPVLVMGAAAMYMGRSNSFKLIGSVLGITGGILLAVAIFNHQILDPVFEWGVPFPGPFMSMAAMEAIVVILGPVTAFVYSILAERREEPVAHAFLSIVALIYGIGVFIGSQVLAFSFLDLLWKAPYEGQILHGLPQWFFGTVAFWSASLFLLMIGGIILIASSCVGFIFTAQEFAQL
;
A
#
# COMPACT_ATOMS: atom_id res chain seq x y z
N MET A 1 -20.37 27.90 1.50
CA MET A 1 -20.03 26.46 1.45
C MET A 1 -20.67 25.88 0.20
N GLY A 2 -19.89 25.85 -0.88
CA GLY A 2 -20.38 25.47 -2.22
C GLY A 2 -20.64 23.97 -2.32
N GLY A 3 -21.63 23.58 -3.13
CA GLY A 3 -22.02 22.17 -3.29
C GLY A 3 -20.88 21.22 -3.68
N VAL A 4 -19.83 21.72 -4.33
CA VAL A 4 -18.65 20.95 -4.79
C VAL A 4 -17.75 20.52 -3.62
N GLU A 5 -17.52 21.40 -2.65
CA GLU A 5 -16.70 21.12 -1.46
C GLU A 5 -17.34 20.01 -0.60
N GLY A 6 -18.67 20.08 -0.43
CA GLY A 6 -19.43 19.04 0.26
C GLY A 6 -19.43 17.69 -0.46
N VAL A 7 -19.36 17.68 -1.79
CA VAL A 7 -19.20 16.46 -2.59
C VAL A 7 -17.80 15.87 -2.40
N LEU A 8 -16.75 16.71 -2.43
CA LEU A 8 -15.37 16.27 -2.21
C LEU A 8 -15.19 15.60 -0.85
N HIS A 9 -15.67 16.21 0.24
CA HIS A 9 -15.59 15.62 1.58
C HIS A 9 -16.28 14.25 1.68
N LYS A 10 -17.43 14.09 1.01
CA LYS A 10 -18.14 12.80 0.97
C LYS A 10 -17.39 11.75 0.15
N LEU A 11 -16.82 12.13 -0.99
CA LEU A 11 -16.03 11.23 -1.82
C LEU A 11 -14.75 10.78 -1.12
N VAL A 12 -14.03 11.70 -0.46
CA VAL A 12 -12.82 11.37 0.31
C VAL A 12 -13.15 10.44 1.48
N LEU A 13 -14.26 10.70 2.20
CA LEU A 13 -14.72 9.80 3.26
C LEU A 13 -15.05 8.41 2.70
N ALA A 14 -15.79 8.33 1.59
CA ALA A 14 -16.16 7.07 0.95
C ALA A 14 -14.94 6.30 0.44
N ALA A 15 -13.96 6.98 -0.17
CA ALA A 15 -12.72 6.36 -0.62
C ALA A 15 -11.93 5.81 0.57
N ALA A 16 -11.72 6.63 1.62
CA ALA A 16 -10.96 6.23 2.80
C ALA A 16 -11.61 5.05 3.55
N THR A 17 -12.94 5.02 3.64
CA THR A 17 -13.65 3.90 4.29
C THR A 17 -13.60 2.62 3.46
N LEU A 18 -13.83 2.69 2.15
CA LEU A 18 -13.76 1.52 1.28
C LEU A 18 -12.35 0.97 1.16
N LEU A 19 -11.35 1.84 1.05
CA LEU A 19 -9.94 1.43 1.10
C LEU A 19 -9.62 0.78 2.43
N GLY A 20 -9.99 1.40 3.55
CA GLY A 20 -9.71 0.86 4.88
C GLY A 20 -10.38 -0.49 5.15
N VAL A 21 -11.65 -0.66 4.74
CA VAL A 21 -12.34 -1.96 4.80
C VAL A 21 -11.68 -2.96 3.84
N GLY A 22 -11.33 -2.53 2.63
CA GLY A 22 -10.59 -3.35 1.68
C GLY A 22 -9.27 -3.86 2.26
N TYR A 23 -8.52 -3.01 2.94
CA TYR A 23 -7.29 -3.39 3.64
C TYR A 23 -7.55 -4.51 4.65
N VAL A 24 -8.51 -4.31 5.54
CA VAL A 24 -8.84 -5.30 6.57
C VAL A 24 -9.33 -6.62 5.96
N VAL A 25 -10.26 -6.57 5.00
CA VAL A 25 -10.96 -7.77 4.50
C VAL A 25 -10.06 -8.60 3.59
N VAL A 26 -9.21 -7.97 2.79
CA VAL A 26 -8.31 -8.67 1.87
C VAL A 26 -7.17 -9.35 2.64
N ASP A 27 -6.87 -8.93 3.88
CA ASP A 27 -5.74 -9.44 4.68
C ASP A 27 -6.13 -10.69 5.47
N ILE A 28 -7.42 -10.83 5.79
CA ILE A 28 -7.99 -12.03 6.43
C ILE A 28 -7.59 -13.33 5.71
N PRO A 29 -7.81 -13.50 4.39
CA PRO A 29 -7.41 -14.73 3.70
C PRO A 29 -5.90 -14.94 3.72
N ILE A 30 -5.08 -13.88 3.67
CA ILE A 30 -3.63 -13.99 3.80
C ILE A 30 -3.27 -14.61 5.15
N VAL A 31 -3.79 -14.06 6.24
CA VAL A 31 -3.54 -14.54 7.60
C VAL A 31 -3.97 -16.02 7.75
N VAL A 32 -5.12 -16.38 7.20
CA VAL A 32 -5.62 -17.77 7.25
C VAL A 32 -4.68 -18.72 6.49
N LEU A 33 -4.28 -18.35 5.27
CA LEU A 33 -3.42 -19.18 4.43
C LEU A 33 -1.99 -19.30 4.98
N LEU A 34 -1.41 -18.19 5.45
CA LEU A 34 -0.11 -18.17 6.10
C LEU A 34 -0.12 -18.94 7.42
N GLY A 35 -1.18 -18.81 8.22
CA GLY A 35 -1.35 -19.56 9.45
C GLY A 35 -1.42 -21.06 9.19
N HIS A 36 -2.07 -21.48 8.10
CA HIS A 36 -2.08 -22.88 7.69
C HIS A 36 -0.69 -23.39 7.32
N GLN A 37 0.07 -22.63 6.50
CA GLN A 37 1.44 -22.98 6.13
C GLN A 37 2.37 -23.05 7.35
N PHE A 38 2.23 -22.10 8.29
CA PHE A 38 3.00 -22.06 9.53
C PHE A 38 2.86 -23.36 10.33
N LEU A 39 1.65 -23.91 10.41
CA LEU A 39 1.36 -25.14 11.15
C LEU A 39 1.89 -26.41 10.46
N GLN A 40 2.19 -26.36 9.16
CA GLN A 40 2.63 -27.52 8.38
C GLN A 40 4.14 -27.72 8.37
N ILE A 41 4.92 -26.69 8.70
CA ILE A 41 6.39 -26.75 8.63
C ILE A 41 6.96 -27.40 9.90
N PRO A 42 7.66 -28.54 9.81
CA PRO A 42 8.29 -29.18 10.97
C PRO A 42 9.54 -28.41 11.42
N ILE A 43 9.77 -28.36 12.73
CA ILE A 43 10.95 -27.71 13.34
C ILE A 43 12.07 -28.74 13.48
N ASP A 44 12.73 -29.07 12.38
CA ASP A 44 13.81 -30.07 12.33
C ASP A 44 15.14 -29.52 11.79
N SER A 45 15.16 -28.32 11.20
CA SER A 45 16.34 -27.72 10.58
C SER A 45 16.40 -26.20 10.73
N ALA A 46 17.61 -25.63 10.63
CA ALA A 46 17.81 -24.18 10.63
C ALA A 46 17.11 -23.48 9.45
N GLN A 47 16.99 -24.15 8.30
CA GLN A 47 16.26 -23.65 7.14
C GLN A 47 14.76 -23.54 7.42
N HIS A 48 14.16 -24.54 8.08
CA HIS A 48 12.75 -24.48 8.48
C HIS A 48 12.49 -23.43 9.56
N ILE A 49 13.42 -23.20 10.48
CA ILE A 49 13.35 -22.09 11.44
C ILE A 49 13.35 -20.74 10.70
N GLY A 50 14.24 -20.57 9.71
CA GLY A 50 14.27 -19.38 8.84
C GLY A 50 12.94 -19.16 8.12
N LYS A 51 12.37 -20.22 7.51
CA LYS A 51 11.08 -20.17 6.83
C LYS A 51 9.93 -19.79 7.78
N LEU A 52 9.88 -20.37 8.98
CA LEU A 52 8.90 -20.03 10.02
C LEU A 52 9.02 -18.57 10.49
N ALA A 53 10.25 -18.09 10.71
CA ALA A 53 10.51 -16.70 11.05
C ALA A 53 10.07 -15.75 9.93
N GLY A 54 10.32 -16.13 8.67
CA GLY A 54 9.84 -15.40 7.51
C GLY A 54 8.31 -15.32 7.45
N ILE A 55 7.61 -16.45 7.58
CA ILE A 55 6.13 -16.49 7.61
C ILE A 55 5.58 -15.65 8.78
N THR A 56 6.25 -15.66 9.93
CA THR A 56 5.88 -14.81 11.07
C THR A 56 5.96 -13.33 10.72
N LEU A 57 7.00 -12.89 10.00
CA LEU A 57 7.11 -11.51 9.53
C LEU A 57 6.04 -11.16 8.50
N PHE A 58 5.67 -12.07 7.60
CA PHE A 58 4.54 -11.87 6.69
C PHE A 58 3.19 -11.76 7.44
N LEU A 59 2.99 -12.55 8.50
CA LEU A 59 1.82 -12.42 9.36
C LEU A 59 1.79 -11.08 10.09
N MET A 60 2.92 -10.64 10.65
CA MET A 60 3.05 -9.30 11.26
C MET A 60 2.74 -8.20 10.23
N ALA A 61 3.26 -8.33 9.01
CA ALA A 61 3.01 -7.42 7.92
C ALA A 61 1.51 -7.30 7.61
N SER A 62 0.80 -8.42 7.49
CA SER A 62 -0.65 -8.42 7.24
C SER A 62 -1.44 -7.78 8.40
N VAL A 63 -1.08 -8.06 9.65
CA VAL A 63 -1.70 -7.41 10.82
C VAL A 63 -1.48 -5.90 10.82
N LEU A 64 -0.28 -5.44 10.46
CA LEU A 64 0.02 -4.01 10.35
C LEU A 64 -0.82 -3.31 9.26
N LEU A 65 -1.06 -3.98 8.13
CA LEU A 65 -1.95 -3.47 7.08
C LEU A 65 -3.41 -3.39 7.54
N MET A 66 -3.91 -4.38 8.27
CA MET A 66 -5.25 -4.31 8.86
C MET A 66 -5.37 -3.10 9.81
N ILE A 67 -4.34 -2.85 10.63
CA ILE A 67 -4.28 -1.67 11.51
C ILE A 67 -4.24 -0.38 10.68
N LEU A 68 -3.48 -0.34 9.59
CA LEU A 68 -3.44 0.80 8.68
C LEU A 68 -4.80 1.06 8.02
N GLY A 69 -5.53 0.00 7.66
CA GLY A 69 -6.91 0.08 7.17
C GLY A 69 -7.85 0.76 8.17
N CYS A 70 -7.73 0.41 9.46
CA CYS A 70 -8.46 1.11 10.52
C CYS A 70 -8.08 2.59 10.61
N PHE A 71 -6.80 2.94 10.47
CA PHE A 71 -6.36 4.33 10.43
C PHE A 71 -6.87 5.10 9.22
N PHE A 72 -7.02 4.46 8.04
CA PHE A 72 -7.66 5.08 6.88
C PHE A 72 -9.13 5.45 7.18
N ILE A 73 -9.88 4.54 7.81
CA ILE A 73 -11.27 4.81 8.20
C ILE A 73 -11.34 5.99 9.18
N ILE A 74 -10.50 5.97 10.21
CA ILE A 74 -10.45 7.03 11.22
C ILE A 74 -10.02 8.36 10.59
N GLY A 75 -9.00 8.34 9.73
CA GLY A 75 -8.48 9.52 9.02
C GLY A 75 -9.52 10.14 8.10
N GLY A 76 -10.24 9.32 7.32
CA GLY A 76 -11.36 9.79 6.49
C GLY A 76 -12.48 10.43 7.32
N LEU A 77 -12.82 9.83 8.46
CA LEU A 77 -13.83 10.38 9.37
C LEU A 77 -13.38 11.70 10.01
N GLN A 78 -12.10 11.80 10.39
CA GLN A 78 -11.53 13.04 10.92
C GLN A 78 -11.52 14.13 9.85
N PHE A 79 -11.15 13.81 8.61
CA PHE A 79 -11.16 14.75 7.47
C PHE A 79 -12.56 15.31 7.23
N TYR A 80 -13.57 14.43 7.22
CA TYR A 80 -14.97 14.86 7.12
C TYR A 80 -15.41 15.79 8.27
N ARG A 81 -14.83 15.63 9.47
CA ARG A 81 -15.15 16.43 10.67
C ARG A 81 -14.25 17.68 10.86
N GLY A 82 -13.26 17.91 10.00
CA GLY A 82 -12.31 19.04 10.12
C GLY A 82 -11.32 18.94 11.29
N GLY A 83 -10.96 17.71 11.72
CA GLY A 83 -10.02 17.48 12.83
C GLY A 83 -8.53 17.71 12.48
N ALA A 84 -7.62 17.59 13.45
CA ALA A 84 -6.18 17.66 13.19
C ALA A 84 -5.64 16.33 12.61
N HIS A 85 -5.09 16.37 11.39
CA HIS A 85 -4.73 15.15 10.61
C HIS A 85 -3.26 14.72 10.69
N GLN A 86 -2.37 15.59 11.18
CA GLN A 86 -0.92 15.37 11.08
C GLN A 86 -0.42 14.11 11.81
N GLY A 87 -0.99 13.79 12.98
CA GLY A 87 -0.57 12.62 13.76
C GLY A 87 -0.92 11.29 13.10
N VAL A 88 -2.10 11.21 12.47
CA VAL A 88 -2.56 9.99 11.77
C VAL A 88 -1.73 9.72 10.53
N VAL A 89 -1.40 10.76 9.77
CA VAL A 89 -0.56 10.64 8.56
C VAL A 89 0.85 10.19 8.89
N PHE A 90 1.48 10.77 9.93
CA PHE A 90 2.81 10.35 10.37
C PHE A 90 2.83 8.91 10.85
N LEU A 91 1.89 8.53 11.73
CA LEU A 91 1.80 7.17 12.25
C LEU A 91 1.52 6.16 11.12
N GLY A 92 0.66 6.51 10.17
CA GLY A 92 0.40 5.70 8.98
C GLY A 92 1.65 5.49 8.12
N SER A 93 2.45 6.54 7.89
CA SER A 93 3.70 6.43 7.11
C SER A 93 4.74 5.52 7.78
N LEU A 94 4.84 5.57 9.12
CA LEU A 94 5.71 4.68 9.87
C LEU A 94 5.22 3.23 9.84
N LEU A 95 3.91 3.01 10.02
CA LEU A 95 3.31 1.68 9.95
C LEU A 95 3.48 1.05 8.56
N ALA A 96 3.27 1.82 7.50
CA ALA A 96 3.48 1.36 6.12
C ALA A 96 4.95 1.00 5.85
N SER A 97 5.89 1.80 6.37
CA SER A 97 7.32 1.50 6.23
C SER A 97 7.71 0.25 7.04
N PHE A 98 7.19 0.10 8.25
CA PHE A 98 7.44 -1.08 9.08
C PHE A 98 6.85 -2.36 8.45
N TYR A 99 5.66 -2.26 7.85
CA TYR A 99 5.06 -3.31 7.03
C TYR A 99 5.99 -3.77 5.89
N LEU A 100 6.51 -2.84 5.08
CA LEU A 100 7.41 -3.17 3.97
C LEU A 100 8.72 -3.78 4.47
N LEU A 101 9.24 -3.31 5.60
CA LEU A 101 10.42 -3.88 6.24
C LEU A 101 10.18 -5.34 6.67
N CYS A 102 9.01 -5.64 7.23
CA CYS A 102 8.61 -7.01 7.57
C CYS A 102 8.58 -7.91 6.32
N LEU A 103 8.06 -7.41 5.19
CA LEU A 103 8.07 -8.17 3.93
C LEU A 103 9.47 -8.38 3.36
N GLY A 104 10.33 -7.36 3.40
CA GLY A 104 11.73 -7.45 2.96
C GLY A 104 12.54 -8.43 3.78
N LEU A 105 12.45 -8.35 5.10
CA LEU A 105 13.15 -9.31 5.98
C LEU A 105 12.53 -10.71 5.89
N GLY A 106 11.20 -10.80 5.75
CA GLY A 106 10.50 -12.07 5.60
C GLY A 106 10.92 -12.82 4.32
N SER A 107 10.95 -12.12 3.18
CA SER A 107 11.37 -12.69 1.90
C SER A 107 12.82 -13.16 1.93
N LEU A 108 13.72 -12.38 2.54
CA LEU A 108 15.11 -12.77 2.74
C LEU A 108 15.26 -14.08 3.54
N LEU A 109 14.48 -14.22 4.62
CA LEU A 109 14.53 -15.41 5.48
C LEU A 109 13.98 -16.67 4.80
N ILE A 110 13.01 -16.53 3.89
CA ILE A 110 12.39 -17.66 3.19
C ILE A 110 13.26 -18.13 2.02
N VAL A 111 13.72 -17.20 1.18
CA VAL A 111 14.51 -17.54 -0.02
C VAL A 111 15.96 -17.87 0.35
N SER A 112 16.46 -17.38 1.50
CA SER A 112 17.83 -17.59 1.99
C SER A 112 18.94 -17.18 1.00
N GLN A 113 18.58 -16.39 -0.02
CA GLN A 113 19.49 -15.82 -1.01
C GLN A 113 19.37 -14.30 -0.98
N LEU A 114 20.52 -13.63 -1.03
CA LEU A 114 20.60 -12.18 -1.12
C LEU A 114 20.39 -11.75 -2.57
N ASP A 115 19.14 -11.48 -2.92
CA ASP A 115 18.81 -10.78 -4.16
C ASP A 115 18.87 -9.26 -3.96
N LEU A 116 19.30 -8.53 -4.99
CA LEU A 116 19.35 -7.07 -4.97
C LEU A 116 17.97 -6.48 -4.69
N SER A 117 16.93 -7.06 -5.29
CA SER A 117 15.55 -6.58 -5.12
C SER A 117 15.08 -6.71 -3.66
N VAL A 118 15.44 -7.81 -2.99
CA VAL A 118 15.15 -8.04 -1.56
C VAL A 118 15.93 -7.07 -0.68
N MET A 119 17.21 -6.81 -0.98
CA MET A 119 17.99 -5.79 -0.27
C MET A 119 17.37 -4.40 -0.41
N LEU A 120 16.94 -4.04 -1.60
CA LEU A 120 16.26 -2.76 -1.85
C LEU A 120 14.93 -2.68 -1.10
N LEU A 121 14.18 -3.78 -0.99
CA LEU A 121 12.94 -3.86 -0.22
C LEU A 121 13.15 -3.63 1.30
N ILE A 122 14.37 -3.86 1.81
CA ILE A 122 14.75 -3.60 3.21
C ILE A 122 15.30 -2.17 3.39
N ILE A 123 16.18 -1.73 2.48
CA ILE A 123 16.84 -0.42 2.59
C ILE A 123 15.82 0.72 2.38
N SER A 124 14.89 0.55 1.45
CA SER A 124 13.96 1.61 1.05
C SER A 124 13.03 2.05 2.18
N PRO A 125 12.35 1.14 2.92
CA PRO A 125 11.50 1.54 4.04
C PRO A 125 12.30 2.20 5.17
N VAL A 126 13.55 1.81 5.41
CA VAL A 126 14.43 2.46 6.40
C VAL A 126 14.70 3.92 6.00
N LEU A 127 14.96 4.17 4.71
CA LEU A 127 15.14 5.54 4.19
C LEU A 127 13.84 6.35 4.30
N VAL A 128 12.67 5.75 4.04
CA VAL A 128 11.36 6.41 4.18
C VAL A 128 11.05 6.73 5.65
N MET A 129 11.35 5.83 6.59
CA MET A 129 11.24 6.11 8.03
C MET A 129 12.16 7.25 8.45
N GLY A 130 13.41 7.23 7.98
CA GLY A 130 14.36 8.33 8.19
C GLY A 130 13.84 9.65 7.61
N ALA A 131 13.26 9.63 6.41
CA ALA A 131 12.64 10.79 5.78
C ALA A 131 11.51 11.36 6.64
N ALA A 132 10.58 10.51 7.08
CA ALA A 132 9.45 10.90 7.93
C ALA A 132 9.92 11.52 9.25
N ALA A 133 10.93 10.92 9.90
CA ALA A 133 11.51 11.46 11.13
C ALA A 133 12.17 12.84 10.90
N MET A 134 12.90 13.01 9.80
CA MET A 134 13.56 14.26 9.46
C MET A 134 12.56 15.37 9.08
N TYR A 135 11.41 15.03 8.49
CA TYR A 135 10.33 15.99 8.22
C TYR A 135 9.68 16.57 9.47
N MET A 136 9.73 15.86 10.61
CA MET A 136 9.28 16.41 11.89
C MET A 136 10.27 17.43 12.48
N GLY A 137 11.46 17.56 11.90
CA GLY A 137 12.44 18.55 12.29
C GLY A 137 11.97 19.98 12.04
N ARG A 138 12.26 20.89 12.98
CA ARG A 138 11.86 22.31 12.89
C ARG A 138 12.62 23.11 11.84
N SER A 139 13.82 22.69 11.43
CA SER A 139 14.68 23.45 10.51
C SER A 139 14.41 23.10 9.05
N ASN A 140 14.60 24.08 8.15
CA ASN A 140 14.46 23.86 6.71
C ASN A 140 15.49 22.85 6.18
N SER A 141 16.69 22.77 6.76
CA SER A 141 17.71 21.78 6.41
C SER A 141 17.24 20.35 6.70
N PHE A 142 16.52 20.13 7.82
CA PHE A 142 15.96 18.81 8.13
C PHE A 142 14.86 18.40 7.14
N LYS A 143 14.00 19.34 6.74
CA LYS A 143 12.98 19.09 5.70
C LYS A 143 13.60 18.75 4.34
N LEU A 144 14.70 19.41 3.98
CA LEU A 144 15.40 19.16 2.71
C LEU A 144 16.05 17.77 2.70
N ILE A 145 16.75 17.41 3.78
CA ILE A 145 17.32 16.07 3.95
C ILE A 145 16.22 15.00 3.94
N GLY A 146 15.10 15.25 4.64
CA GLY A 146 13.93 14.37 4.61
C GLY A 146 13.37 14.19 3.20
N SER A 147 13.31 15.25 2.41
CA SER A 147 12.86 15.20 1.01
C SER A 147 13.75 14.30 0.15
N VAL A 148 15.07 14.49 0.24
CA VAL A 148 16.05 13.69 -0.52
C VAL A 148 16.00 12.22 -0.10
N LEU A 149 15.93 11.94 1.20
CA LEU A 149 15.80 10.58 1.72
C LEU A 149 14.51 9.92 1.25
N GLY A 150 13.39 10.65 1.26
CA GLY A 150 12.09 10.16 0.82
C GLY A 150 12.06 9.84 -0.67
N ILE A 151 12.60 10.73 -1.51
CA ILE A 151 12.71 10.50 -2.96
C ILE A 151 13.62 9.30 -3.24
N THR A 152 14.78 9.24 -2.60
CA THR A 152 15.74 8.14 -2.79
C THR A 152 15.12 6.82 -2.35
N GLY A 153 14.52 6.78 -1.15
CA GLY A 153 13.80 5.60 -0.65
C GLY A 153 12.66 5.19 -1.57
N GLY A 154 11.87 6.13 -2.07
CA GLY A 154 10.78 5.85 -3.02
C GLY A 154 11.29 5.26 -4.34
N ILE A 155 12.36 5.79 -4.93
CA ILE A 155 12.95 5.24 -6.17
C ILE A 155 13.46 3.82 -5.94
N LEU A 156 14.20 3.59 -4.86
CA LEU A 156 14.71 2.26 -4.53
C LEU A 156 13.56 1.27 -4.27
N LEU A 157 12.47 1.71 -3.65
CA LEU A 157 11.28 0.90 -3.41
C LEU A 157 10.60 0.52 -4.73
N ALA A 158 10.51 1.46 -5.68
CA ALA A 158 9.97 1.20 -7.00
C ALA A 158 10.76 0.07 -7.68
N VAL A 159 12.10 0.19 -7.70
CA VAL A 159 12.99 -0.80 -8.30
C VAL A 159 12.86 -2.15 -7.62
N ALA A 160 12.80 -2.18 -6.27
CA ALA A 160 12.66 -3.43 -5.51
C ALA A 160 11.42 -4.22 -5.94
N ILE A 161 10.27 -3.56 -5.99
CA ILE A 161 9.01 -4.27 -6.17
C ILE A 161 8.71 -4.55 -7.64
N PHE A 162 9.22 -3.76 -8.58
CA PHE A 162 9.16 -4.11 -10.01
C PHE A 162 9.91 -5.41 -10.34
N ASN A 163 10.97 -5.71 -9.59
CA ASN A 163 11.83 -6.85 -9.84
C ASN A 163 11.54 -8.05 -8.91
N HIS A 164 10.70 -7.88 -7.88
CA HIS A 164 10.44 -8.92 -6.89
C HIS A 164 8.95 -9.16 -6.64
N GLN A 165 8.49 -10.39 -6.87
CA GLN A 165 7.13 -10.82 -6.54
C GLN A 165 7.05 -11.26 -5.08
N ILE A 166 6.61 -10.38 -4.19
CA ILE A 166 6.73 -10.58 -2.74
C ILE A 166 5.96 -11.79 -2.20
N LEU A 167 4.86 -12.18 -2.83
CA LEU A 167 4.05 -13.33 -2.41
C LEU A 167 4.53 -14.66 -2.99
N ASP A 168 5.35 -14.63 -4.04
CA ASP A 168 5.86 -15.84 -4.68
C ASP A 168 6.76 -16.69 -3.74
N PRO A 169 7.69 -16.10 -2.95
CA PRO A 169 8.46 -16.84 -1.95
C PRO A 169 7.62 -17.65 -0.95
N VAL A 170 6.38 -17.22 -0.69
CA VAL A 170 5.54 -17.83 0.36
C VAL A 170 4.58 -18.86 -0.22
N PHE A 171 3.96 -18.54 -1.36
CA PHE A 171 2.92 -19.37 -1.94
C PHE A 171 3.43 -20.28 -3.06
N GLU A 172 4.45 -19.88 -3.82
CA GLU A 172 5.01 -20.65 -4.95
C GLU A 172 3.93 -21.11 -5.97
N TRP A 173 2.82 -20.36 -6.09
CA TRP A 173 1.70 -20.74 -6.95
C TRP A 173 1.95 -20.47 -8.43
N GLY A 174 3.09 -19.88 -8.81
CA GLY A 174 3.40 -19.52 -10.20
C GLY A 174 2.40 -18.52 -10.80
N VAL A 175 1.55 -17.93 -9.96
CA VAL A 175 0.64 -16.85 -10.33
C VAL A 175 1.47 -15.58 -10.28
N PRO A 176 1.49 -14.76 -11.34
CA PRO A 176 1.99 -13.42 -11.18
C PRO A 176 1.16 -12.80 -10.08
N PHE A 177 1.80 -12.50 -8.95
CA PHE A 177 1.20 -11.71 -7.90
C PHE A 177 1.61 -10.26 -8.17
N PRO A 178 0.97 -9.54 -9.12
CA PRO A 178 1.19 -8.10 -9.26
C PRO A 178 0.70 -7.34 -8.02
N GLY A 179 0.13 -8.06 -7.03
CA GLY A 179 -0.17 -7.58 -5.70
C GLY A 179 -1.64 -7.16 -5.58
N PRO A 180 -2.38 -7.72 -4.62
CA PRO A 180 -3.67 -7.16 -4.22
C PRO A 180 -3.50 -5.94 -3.32
N PHE A 181 -2.39 -5.96 -2.58
CA PHE A 181 -1.96 -5.03 -1.54
C PHE A 181 -0.76 -4.17 -1.95
N MET A 182 -0.44 -4.21 -3.24
CA MET A 182 0.69 -3.51 -3.83
C MET A 182 0.25 -3.04 -5.20
N SER A 183 -0.47 -1.94 -5.19
CA SER A 183 -1.28 -1.55 -6.32
C SER A 183 -0.42 -0.84 -7.36
N MET A 184 0.30 -1.61 -8.19
CA MET A 184 1.54 -1.13 -8.81
C MET A 184 2.46 -0.55 -7.74
N ALA A 185 3.41 -1.31 -7.26
CA ALA A 185 4.46 -0.71 -6.46
C ALA A 185 5.20 0.43 -7.15
N ALA A 186 5.11 0.52 -8.49
CA ALA A 186 5.39 1.73 -9.25
C ALA A 186 4.61 2.95 -8.77
N MET A 187 3.29 2.84 -8.62
CA MET A 187 2.36 3.91 -8.28
C MET A 187 2.41 4.23 -6.79
N GLU A 188 2.57 3.22 -5.91
CA GLU A 188 2.86 3.45 -4.49
C GLU A 188 4.23 4.10 -4.30
N ALA A 189 5.26 3.69 -5.04
CA ALA A 189 6.54 4.36 -5.03
C ALA A 189 6.47 5.77 -5.62
N ILE A 190 5.71 5.98 -6.71
CA ILE A 190 5.46 7.31 -7.26
C ILE A 190 4.73 8.18 -6.23
N VAL A 191 3.78 7.64 -5.46
CA VAL A 191 3.13 8.33 -4.33
C VAL A 191 4.13 8.64 -3.22
N VAL A 192 5.01 7.69 -2.88
CA VAL A 192 6.10 7.86 -1.90
C VAL A 192 7.16 8.85 -2.39
N ILE A 193 7.34 9.05 -3.69
CA ILE A 193 8.19 10.09 -4.28
C ILE A 193 7.45 11.44 -4.30
N LEU A 194 6.19 11.44 -4.73
CA LEU A 194 5.37 12.63 -4.86
C LEU A 194 5.06 13.26 -3.50
N GLY A 195 4.91 12.50 -2.42
CA GLY A 195 4.71 13.04 -1.07
C GLY A 195 5.86 13.97 -0.65
N PRO A 196 7.11 13.50 -0.63
CA PRO A 196 8.30 14.30 -0.41
C PRO A 196 8.50 15.42 -1.42
N VAL A 197 8.22 15.21 -2.71
CA VAL A 197 8.26 16.28 -3.72
C VAL A 197 7.23 17.36 -3.40
N THR A 198 6.02 16.99 -3.01
CA THR A 198 4.96 17.93 -2.61
C THR A 198 5.37 18.70 -1.35
N ALA A 199 5.94 18.01 -0.36
CA ALA A 199 6.44 18.63 0.86
C ALA A 199 7.65 19.54 0.61
N PHE A 200 8.52 19.21 -0.34
CA PHE A 200 9.64 20.04 -0.79
C PHE A 200 9.15 21.30 -1.50
N VAL A 201 8.26 21.13 -2.48
CA VAL A 201 7.60 22.23 -3.21
C VAL A 201 6.90 23.16 -2.23
N TYR A 202 6.15 22.61 -1.26
CA TYR A 202 5.51 23.38 -0.20
C TYR A 202 6.53 24.09 0.71
N SER A 203 7.63 23.45 1.08
CA SER A 203 8.66 24.07 1.91
C SER A 203 9.34 25.27 1.25
N ILE A 204 9.32 25.35 -0.10
CA ILE A 204 9.88 26.46 -0.88
C ILE A 204 8.79 27.52 -1.14
N LEU A 205 7.57 27.09 -1.45
CA LEU A 205 6.46 27.97 -1.85
C LEU A 205 5.60 28.47 -0.67
N ALA A 206 5.76 27.93 0.54
CA ALA A 206 4.99 28.35 1.72
C ALA A 206 5.16 29.84 2.07
N GLU A 207 6.25 30.49 1.63
CA GLU A 207 6.43 31.94 1.75
C GLU A 207 5.56 32.75 0.76
N ARG A 208 4.95 32.13 -0.26
CA ARG A 208 4.22 32.80 -1.37
C ARG A 208 2.69 32.72 -1.37
N ARG A 209 2.02 32.15 -0.34
CA ARG A 209 0.54 31.95 -0.32
C ARG A 209 0.00 31.14 -1.51
N GLU A 210 0.73 30.14 -1.99
CA GLU A 210 0.29 29.26 -3.09
C GLU A 210 -0.41 27.98 -2.57
N GLU A 211 -1.49 28.14 -1.81
CA GLU A 211 -2.38 27.04 -1.38
C GLU A 211 -2.93 26.15 -2.53
N PRO A 212 -3.30 26.68 -3.72
CA PRO A 212 -3.89 25.84 -4.78
C PRO A 212 -2.89 24.84 -5.40
N VAL A 213 -1.58 25.12 -5.32
CA VAL A 213 -0.53 24.21 -5.82
C VAL A 213 -0.49 22.92 -4.98
N ALA A 214 -0.61 23.04 -3.65
CA ALA A 214 -0.60 21.87 -2.76
C ALA A 214 -1.81 20.96 -2.98
N HIS A 215 -2.99 21.54 -3.17
CA HIS A 215 -4.20 20.80 -3.50
C HIS A 215 -4.10 20.07 -4.86
N ALA A 216 -3.43 20.67 -5.85
CA ALA A 216 -3.21 20.04 -7.14
C ALA A 216 -2.29 18.83 -7.02
N PHE A 217 -1.18 18.94 -6.26
CA PHE A 217 -0.27 17.83 -6.01
C PHE A 217 -0.94 16.68 -5.24
N LEU A 218 -1.72 16.98 -4.20
CA LEU A 218 -2.48 15.95 -3.48
C LEU A 218 -3.51 15.25 -4.38
N SER A 219 -4.12 15.98 -5.32
CA SER A 219 -5.02 15.41 -6.33
C SER A 219 -4.28 14.51 -7.32
N ILE A 220 -3.05 14.87 -7.73
CA ILE A 220 -2.19 14.00 -8.56
C ILE A 220 -1.84 12.70 -7.81
N VAL A 221 -1.42 12.82 -6.55
CA VAL A 221 -1.09 11.67 -5.69
C VAL A 221 -2.30 10.73 -5.55
N ALA A 222 -3.47 11.28 -5.22
CA ALA A 222 -4.69 10.51 -5.09
C ALA A 222 -5.11 9.86 -6.42
N LEU A 223 -4.94 10.55 -7.56
CA LEU A 223 -5.27 9.98 -8.86
C LEU A 223 -4.38 8.76 -9.18
N ILE A 224 -3.08 8.92 -9.00
CA ILE A 224 -2.07 7.88 -9.25
C ILE A 224 -2.33 6.69 -8.33
N TYR A 225 -2.52 6.94 -7.04
CA TYR A 225 -2.85 5.88 -6.09
C TYR A 225 -4.16 5.16 -6.47
N GLY A 226 -5.19 5.90 -6.89
CA GLY A 226 -6.50 5.35 -7.25
C GLY A 226 -6.45 4.45 -8.49
N ILE A 227 -5.70 4.86 -9.51
CA ILE A 227 -5.44 4.03 -10.71
C ILE A 227 -4.67 2.77 -10.32
N GLY A 228 -3.66 2.92 -9.45
CA GLY A 228 -2.89 1.79 -8.91
C GLY A 228 -3.82 0.78 -8.25
N VAL A 229 -4.61 1.21 -7.26
CA VAL A 229 -5.54 0.37 -6.49
C VAL A 229 -6.54 -0.31 -7.41
N PHE A 230 -7.11 0.43 -8.38
CA PHE A 230 -8.07 -0.12 -9.33
C PHE A 230 -7.46 -1.23 -10.20
N ILE A 231 -6.32 -0.97 -10.86
CA ILE A 231 -5.70 -1.93 -11.78
C ILE A 231 -5.11 -3.11 -11.01
N GLY A 232 -4.37 -2.86 -9.92
CA GLY A 232 -3.68 -3.92 -9.15
C GLY A 232 -4.66 -4.93 -8.56
N SER A 233 -5.72 -4.45 -7.89
CA SER A 233 -6.76 -5.32 -7.34
C SER A 233 -7.47 -6.12 -8.43
N GLN A 234 -7.72 -5.54 -9.60
CA GLN A 234 -8.35 -6.20 -10.72
C GLN A 234 -7.48 -7.32 -11.30
N VAL A 235 -6.21 -7.04 -11.60
CA VAL A 235 -5.31 -8.05 -12.20
C VAL A 235 -5.18 -9.25 -11.25
N LEU A 236 -5.03 -9.02 -9.95
CA LEU A 236 -4.93 -10.14 -9.03
C LEU A 236 -6.26 -10.88 -8.84
N ALA A 237 -7.38 -10.17 -8.75
CA ALA A 237 -8.68 -10.82 -8.63
C ALA A 237 -8.90 -11.82 -9.78
N PHE A 238 -8.59 -11.40 -11.02
CA PHE A 238 -8.65 -12.27 -12.19
C PHE A 238 -7.60 -13.38 -12.17
N SER A 239 -6.40 -13.12 -11.64
CA SER A 239 -5.37 -14.15 -11.50
C SER A 239 -5.79 -15.26 -10.52
N PHE A 240 -6.47 -14.91 -9.43
CA PHE A 240 -7.07 -15.89 -8.53
C PHE A 240 -8.25 -16.63 -9.15
N LEU A 241 -9.09 -15.94 -9.93
CA LEU A 241 -10.17 -16.61 -10.65
C LEU A 241 -9.64 -17.59 -11.69
N ASP A 242 -8.57 -17.24 -12.41
CA ASP A 242 -7.89 -18.13 -13.34
C ASP A 242 -7.31 -19.36 -12.62
N LEU A 243 -6.62 -19.15 -11.49
CA LEU A 243 -6.10 -20.24 -10.66
C LEU A 243 -7.22 -21.17 -10.15
N LEU A 244 -8.33 -20.62 -9.66
CA LEU A 244 -9.50 -21.39 -9.23
C LEU A 244 -10.16 -22.15 -10.39
N TRP A 245 -10.23 -21.53 -11.57
CA TRP A 245 -10.80 -22.13 -12.77
C TRP A 245 -9.95 -23.29 -13.29
N LYS A 246 -8.62 -23.16 -13.26
CA LYS A 246 -7.66 -24.17 -13.71
C LYS A 246 -7.46 -25.31 -12.73
N ALA A 247 -7.72 -25.09 -11.44
CA ALA A 247 -7.51 -26.09 -10.39
C ALA A 247 -8.06 -27.50 -10.67
N PRO A 248 -9.29 -27.69 -11.22
CA PRO A 248 -9.80 -29.02 -11.56
C PRO A 248 -9.22 -29.63 -12.85
N TYR A 249 -8.57 -28.84 -13.72
CA TYR A 249 -8.14 -29.28 -15.06
C TYR A 249 -6.61 -29.43 -15.19
N GLU A 250 -5.84 -28.56 -14.54
CA GLU A 250 -4.37 -28.50 -14.67
C GLU A 250 -3.62 -29.12 -13.47
N GLY A 251 -4.34 -29.64 -12.46
CA GLY A 251 -3.89 -30.70 -11.56
C GLY A 251 -2.66 -30.46 -10.67
N GLN A 252 -1.96 -29.32 -10.72
CA GLN A 252 -0.63 -29.22 -10.09
C GLN A 252 -0.52 -28.30 -8.86
N ILE A 253 -1.30 -27.21 -8.74
CA ILE A 253 -1.09 -26.23 -7.64
C ILE A 253 -2.13 -26.34 -6.51
N LEU A 254 -3.41 -26.52 -6.86
CA LEU A 254 -4.51 -26.60 -5.88
C LEU A 254 -5.13 -28.01 -5.76
N HIS A 255 -4.69 -28.97 -6.58
CA HIS A 255 -5.32 -30.28 -6.63
C HIS A 255 -5.05 -31.08 -5.36
N GLY A 256 -6.12 -31.54 -4.69
CA GLY A 256 -6.02 -32.26 -3.42
C GLY A 256 -6.01 -31.37 -2.16
N LEU A 257 -6.06 -30.03 -2.31
CA LEU A 257 -6.22 -29.15 -1.16
C LEU A 257 -7.65 -29.21 -0.59
N PRO A 258 -7.83 -28.94 0.72
CA PRO A 258 -9.14 -28.94 1.35
C PRO A 258 -10.09 -27.91 0.73
N GLN A 259 -11.38 -28.20 0.71
CA GLN A 259 -12.40 -27.30 0.16
C GLN A 259 -12.42 -25.90 0.80
N TRP A 260 -12.04 -25.79 2.08
CA TRP A 260 -11.93 -24.50 2.75
C TRP A 260 -10.86 -23.60 2.12
N PHE A 261 -9.78 -24.18 1.58
CA PHE A 261 -8.70 -23.43 0.92
C PHE A 261 -9.21 -22.72 -0.34
N PHE A 262 -9.98 -23.44 -1.16
CA PHE A 262 -10.66 -22.87 -2.33
C PHE A 262 -11.62 -21.75 -1.92
N GLY A 263 -12.38 -21.95 -0.84
CA GLY A 263 -13.26 -20.93 -0.27
C GLY A 263 -12.50 -19.67 0.15
N THR A 264 -11.32 -19.83 0.77
CA THR A 264 -10.46 -18.71 1.19
C THR A 264 -9.90 -17.94 -0.01
N VAL A 265 -9.42 -18.62 -1.06
CA VAL A 265 -8.92 -17.96 -2.28
C VAL A 265 -10.05 -17.28 -3.05
N ALA A 266 -11.24 -17.88 -3.11
CA ALA A 266 -12.42 -17.27 -3.71
C ALA A 266 -12.88 -16.03 -2.94
N PHE A 267 -12.89 -16.11 -1.61
CA PHE A 267 -13.15 -14.96 -0.74
C PHE A 267 -12.12 -13.86 -0.94
N TRP A 268 -10.85 -14.22 -1.09
CA TRP A 268 -9.77 -13.27 -1.37
C TRP A 268 -9.98 -12.56 -2.71
N SER A 269 -10.34 -13.28 -3.76
CA SER A 269 -10.68 -12.67 -5.05
C SER A 269 -11.88 -11.72 -4.93
N ALA A 270 -12.94 -12.13 -4.23
CA ALA A 270 -14.13 -11.32 -4.05
C ALA A 270 -13.87 -10.04 -3.24
N SER A 271 -13.03 -10.09 -2.20
CA SER A 271 -12.73 -8.93 -1.37
C SER A 271 -11.95 -7.85 -2.11
N LEU A 272 -11.20 -8.20 -3.15
CA LEU A 272 -10.49 -7.24 -4.01
C LEU A 272 -11.41 -6.30 -4.78
N PHE A 273 -12.66 -6.69 -5.00
CA PHE A 273 -13.65 -5.79 -5.59
C PHE A 273 -13.91 -4.55 -4.71
N LEU A 274 -13.76 -4.64 -3.38
CA LEU A 274 -13.88 -3.49 -2.50
C LEU A 274 -12.78 -2.46 -2.75
N LEU A 275 -11.53 -2.94 -2.91
CA LEU A 275 -10.40 -2.09 -3.28
C LEU A 275 -10.61 -1.48 -4.66
N MET A 276 -11.11 -2.25 -5.63
CA MET A 276 -11.42 -1.75 -6.96
C MET A 276 -12.43 -0.58 -6.92
N ILE A 277 -13.51 -0.71 -6.14
CA ILE A 277 -14.49 0.38 -5.96
C ILE A 277 -13.83 1.57 -5.25
N GLY A 278 -13.05 1.32 -4.19
CA GLY A 278 -12.28 2.36 -3.49
C GLY A 278 -11.37 3.16 -4.43
N GLY A 279 -10.67 2.48 -5.33
CA GLY A 279 -9.83 3.09 -6.36
C GLY A 279 -10.62 3.99 -7.32
N ILE A 280 -11.80 3.55 -7.78
CA ILE A 280 -12.69 4.36 -8.64
C ILE A 280 -13.13 5.64 -7.91
N ILE A 281 -13.57 5.53 -6.65
CA ILE A 281 -14.00 6.69 -5.87
C ILE A 281 -12.84 7.66 -5.67
N LEU A 282 -11.62 7.16 -5.44
CA LEU A 282 -10.43 7.98 -5.27
C LEU A 282 -10.03 8.71 -6.57
N ILE A 283 -10.16 8.06 -7.73
CA ILE A 283 -10.01 8.71 -9.05
C ILE A 283 -11.04 9.83 -9.20
N ALA A 284 -12.31 9.55 -8.89
CA ALA A 284 -13.38 10.54 -8.96
C ALA A 284 -13.13 11.72 -8.01
N SER A 285 -12.69 11.48 -6.77
CA SER A 285 -12.34 12.55 -5.82
C SER A 285 -11.18 13.40 -6.32
N SER A 286 -10.21 12.79 -6.99
CA SER A 286 -9.05 13.49 -7.55
C SER A 286 -9.47 14.42 -8.70
N CYS A 287 -10.35 13.95 -9.60
CA CYS A 287 -10.93 14.79 -10.65
C CYS A 287 -11.70 15.99 -10.09
N VAL A 288 -12.48 15.79 -9.02
CA VAL A 288 -13.19 16.89 -8.33
C VAL A 288 -12.20 17.85 -7.66
N GLY A 289 -11.12 17.34 -7.07
CA GLY A 289 -10.03 18.16 -6.51
C GLY A 289 -9.33 19.02 -7.56
N PHE A 290 -9.10 18.49 -8.77
CA PHE A 290 -8.58 19.28 -9.90
C PHE A 290 -9.53 20.38 -10.34
N ILE A 291 -10.84 20.13 -10.37
CA ILE A 291 -11.84 21.16 -10.71
C ILE A 291 -11.81 22.28 -9.66
N PHE A 292 -11.70 21.92 -8.38
CA PHE A 292 -11.63 22.88 -7.29
C PHE A 292 -10.38 23.76 -7.38
N THR A 293 -9.22 23.16 -7.58
CA THR A 293 -7.95 23.89 -7.75
C THR A 293 -7.95 24.78 -8.98
N ALA A 294 -8.50 24.31 -10.11
CA ALA A 294 -8.65 25.12 -11.31
C ALA A 294 -9.56 26.35 -11.09
N GLN A 295 -10.61 26.21 -10.26
CA GLN A 295 -11.47 27.33 -9.88
C GLN A 295 -10.74 28.36 -8.99
N GLU A 296 -9.92 27.89 -8.05
CA GLU A 296 -9.08 28.78 -7.23
C GLU A 296 -8.04 29.54 -8.07
N PHE A 297 -7.36 28.85 -8.99
CA PHE A 297 -6.42 29.49 -9.92
C PHE A 297 -7.09 30.52 -10.84
N ALA A 298 -8.34 30.31 -11.23
CA ALA A 298 -9.09 31.25 -12.07
C ALA A 298 -9.58 32.50 -11.32
N GLN A 299 -9.51 32.51 -9.98
CA GLN A 299 -9.92 33.63 -9.13
C GLN A 299 -8.74 34.50 -8.67
N LEU A 300 -7.50 34.08 -8.94
CA LEU A 300 -6.25 34.82 -8.71
C LEU A 300 -5.92 35.73 -9.90
#